data_AF-A0A8X7P695-F1
#
_entry.id   AF-A0A8X7P695-F1
#
_cell.length_a   1.000
_cell.length_b   1.000
_cell.length_c   1.000
_cell.angle_alpha   90.00
_cell.angle_beta   90.00
_cell.angle_gamma   90.00
#
_symmetry.space_group_name_H-M   'P 1'
#
loop_
_entity.id
_entity.type
_entity.pdbx_description
1 polymer ?
#
loop_
_entity_poly.entity_id
_entity_poly.type
_entity_poly.pdbx_seq_one_letter_code
_entity_poly.pdbx_strand_id
1 'polypeptide(L)'
;MCLFLMFHYIFISQIQNAPVGLPQRQEAQKNLLEEINHRKQIDQNIIEILRLSLKQTDVLDLLTSTRTTGQPVVDDWDSYKTLVKSFKNQCGAKMEYDMMYARALANICNMGVDVKESVAAIEEPCAH
;
A
#
# COMPACT_ATOMS: atom_id res chain seq x y z
N MET A 1 5.69 -5.13 -10.40
CA MET A 1 5.28 -6.53 -10.20
C MET A 1 6.43 -7.48 -9.82
N CYS A 2 7.67 -7.30 -10.32
CA CYS A 2 8.76 -8.25 -10.08
C CYS A 2 9.28 -8.34 -8.63
N LEU A 3 9.42 -7.23 -7.89
CA LEU A 3 9.96 -7.25 -6.53
C LEU A 3 9.02 -7.97 -5.52
N PHE A 4 7.71 -7.79 -5.67
CA PHE A 4 6.68 -8.42 -4.83
C PHE A 4 6.65 -9.95 -4.88
N LEU A 5 6.98 -10.54 -6.02
CA LEU A 5 7.06 -12.00 -6.14
C LEU A 5 8.33 -12.54 -5.47
N MET A 6 9.39 -11.73 -5.38
CA MET A 6 10.68 -12.19 -4.84
C MET A 6 10.62 -12.47 -3.34
N PHE A 7 9.95 -11.64 -2.54
CA PHE A 7 9.88 -11.86 -1.08
C PHE A 7 9.07 -13.11 -0.71
N HIS A 8 7.90 -13.30 -1.32
CA HIS A 8 7.13 -14.54 -1.12
C HIS A 8 7.91 -15.77 -1.61
N TYR A 9 8.62 -15.64 -2.73
CA TYR A 9 9.41 -16.73 -3.30
C TYR A 9 10.52 -17.20 -2.35
N ILE A 10 11.19 -16.29 -1.65
CA ILE A 10 12.25 -16.65 -0.67
C ILE A 10 11.67 -17.53 0.44
N PHE A 11 10.57 -17.13 1.07
CA PHE A 11 9.97 -17.93 2.15
C PHE A 11 9.41 -19.25 1.64
N ILE A 12 8.74 -19.25 0.48
CA ILE A 12 8.22 -20.48 -0.15
C ILE A 12 9.37 -21.47 -0.42
N SER A 13 10.50 -20.99 -0.94
CA SER A 13 11.69 -21.80 -1.17
C SER A 13 12.27 -22.37 0.13
N GLN A 14 12.39 -21.55 1.18
CA GLN A 14 12.85 -22.02 2.50
C GLN A 14 11.94 -23.11 3.08
N ILE A 15 10.61 -22.96 2.93
CA ILE A 15 9.63 -23.94 3.41
C ILE A 15 9.72 -25.26 2.64
N GLN A 16 9.91 -25.20 1.32
CA GLN A 16 10.00 -26.38 0.46
C GLN A 16 11.30 -27.17 0.71
N ASN A 17 12.40 -26.48 0.96
CA ASN A 17 13.72 -27.10 1.13
C ASN A 17 13.99 -27.57 2.57
N ALA A 18 13.23 -27.10 3.57
CA ALA A 18 13.40 -27.50 4.96
C ALA A 18 12.55 -28.74 5.32
N PRO A 19 13.12 -29.77 5.99
CA PRO A 19 12.36 -30.89 6.52
C PRO A 19 11.18 -30.46 7.41
N VAL A 20 10.07 -31.22 7.34
CA VAL A 20 8.86 -30.97 8.13
C VAL A 20 9.19 -31.04 9.62
N GLY A 21 8.75 -30.04 10.39
CA GLY A 21 8.94 -30.00 11.84
C GLY A 21 10.25 -29.37 12.32
N LEU A 22 11.17 -28.99 11.43
CA LEU A 22 12.33 -28.22 11.84
C LEU A 22 11.96 -26.77 12.20
N PRO A 23 12.62 -26.17 13.22
CA PRO A 23 12.38 -24.77 13.60
C PRO A 23 12.53 -23.79 12.45
N GLN A 24 13.49 -24.02 11.54
CA GLN A 24 13.70 -23.18 10.37
C GLN A 24 12.49 -23.16 9.43
N ARG A 25 11.82 -24.30 9.23
CA ARG A 25 10.62 -24.38 8.41
C ARG A 25 9.46 -23.65 9.07
N GLN A 26 9.29 -23.83 10.37
CA GLN A 26 8.23 -23.17 11.15
C GLN A 26 8.42 -21.64 11.14
N GLU A 27 9.65 -21.17 11.30
CA GLU A 27 9.98 -19.75 11.22
C GLU A 27 9.72 -19.17 9.82
N ALA A 28 10.10 -19.88 8.76
CA ALA A 28 9.81 -19.46 7.39
C ALA A 28 8.30 -19.41 7.10
N GLN A 29 7.52 -20.35 7.63
CA GLN A 29 6.05 -20.34 7.53
C GLN A 29 5.43 -19.15 8.26
N LYS A 30 5.92 -18.86 9.49
CA LYS A 30 5.48 -17.72 10.28
C LYS A 30 5.77 -16.41 9.55
N ASN A 31 7.00 -16.22 9.07
CA ASN A 31 7.41 -15.01 8.35
C ASN A 31 6.60 -14.81 7.05
N LEU A 32 6.30 -15.88 6.31
CA LEU A 32 5.43 -15.79 5.14
C LEU A 32 4.02 -15.33 5.51
N LEU A 33 3.44 -15.89 6.58
CA LEU A 33 2.11 -15.53 7.03
C LEU A 33 2.05 -14.07 7.51
N GLU A 34 3.06 -13.63 8.26
CA GLU A 34 3.19 -12.23 8.70
C GLU A 34 3.26 -11.28 7.50
N GLU A 35 4.04 -11.59 6.45
CA GLU A 35 4.10 -10.75 5.24
C GLU A 35 2.78 -10.73 4.47
N ILE A 36 2.09 -11.87 4.35
CA ILE A 36 0.78 -11.95 3.69
C ILE A 36 -0.26 -11.11 4.45
N ASN A 37 -0.28 -11.21 5.78
CA ASN A 37 -1.21 -10.45 6.61
C ASN A 37 -0.92 -8.95 6.56
N HIS A 38 0.36 -8.55 6.66
CA HIS A 38 0.79 -7.17 6.54
C HIS A 38 0.35 -6.56 5.20
N ARG A 39 0.56 -7.30 4.11
CA ARG A 39 0.11 -6.88 2.78
C ARG A 39 -1.39 -6.72 2.70
N LYS A 40 -2.15 -7.71 3.19
CA LYS A 40 -3.62 -7.64 3.20
C LYS A 40 -4.12 -6.43 3.96
N GLN A 41 -3.50 -6.10 5.09
CA GLN A 41 -3.84 -4.92 5.88
C GLN A 41 -3.60 -3.63 5.09
N ILE A 42 -2.44 -3.47 4.45
CA ILE A 42 -2.16 -2.30 3.60
C ILE A 42 -3.18 -2.21 2.45
N ASP A 43 -3.48 -3.34 1.80
CA ASP A 43 -4.42 -3.39 0.68
C ASP A 43 -5.85 -2.99 1.11
N GLN A 44 -6.24 -3.26 2.36
CA GLN A 44 -7.51 -2.82 2.93
C GLN A 44 -7.46 -1.34 3.32
N ASN A 45 -6.38 -0.91 3.97
CA ASN A 45 -6.22 0.45 4.46
C ASN A 45 -6.29 1.47 3.32
N ILE A 46 -5.64 1.22 2.18
CA ILE A 46 -5.67 2.17 1.06
C ILE A 46 -7.09 2.40 0.50
N ILE A 47 -7.95 1.37 0.53
CA ILE A 47 -9.33 1.49 0.09
C ILE A 47 -10.08 2.42 1.04
N GLU A 48 -9.90 2.24 2.35
CA GLU A 48 -10.53 3.13 3.34
C GLU A 48 -9.95 4.54 3.28
N ILE A 49 -8.65 4.71 3.06
CA ILE A 49 -8.01 6.01 2.88
C ILE A 49 -8.66 6.78 1.72
N LEU A 50 -8.88 6.12 0.58
CA LEU A 50 -9.55 6.72 -0.56
C LEU A 50 -10.99 7.12 -0.21
N ARG A 51 -11.74 6.26 0.48
CA ARG A 51 -13.12 6.55 0.90
C ARG A 51 -13.19 7.75 1.83
N LEU A 52 -12.33 7.79 2.84
CA LEU A 52 -12.27 8.85 3.84
C LEU A 52 -11.80 10.18 3.23
N SER A 53 -10.76 10.14 2.39
CA SER A 53 -10.20 11.34 1.75
C SER A 53 -11.19 11.97 0.77
N LEU A 54 -11.85 11.15 -0.05
CA LEU A 54 -12.75 11.62 -1.12
C LEU A 54 -14.21 11.74 -0.68
N LYS A 55 -14.55 11.21 0.51
CA LYS A 55 -15.92 11.15 1.04
C LYS A 55 -16.87 10.43 0.07
N GLN A 56 -16.37 9.36 -0.56
CA GLN A 56 -17.07 8.54 -1.55
C GLN A 56 -17.00 7.06 -1.18
N THR A 57 -18.03 6.28 -1.52
CA THR A 57 -18.06 4.83 -1.26
C THR A 57 -17.49 4.01 -2.40
N ASP A 58 -17.72 4.46 -3.64
CA ASP A 58 -17.21 3.83 -4.86
C ASP A 58 -15.88 4.48 -5.28
N VAL A 59 -14.78 3.84 -4.86
CA VAL A 59 -13.41 4.36 -5.03
C VAL A 59 -12.47 3.35 -5.67
N LEU A 60 -12.96 2.15 -6.03
CA LEU A 60 -12.10 1.07 -6.52
C LEU A 60 -11.46 1.44 -7.85
N ASP A 61 -12.18 2.16 -8.71
CA ASP A 61 -11.65 2.65 -9.98
C ASP A 61 -10.47 3.61 -9.77
N LEU A 62 -10.45 4.34 -8.66
CA LEU A 62 -9.39 5.31 -8.34
C LEU A 62 -8.07 4.64 -7.90
N LEU A 63 -8.09 3.34 -7.58
CA LEU A 63 -6.86 2.59 -7.34
C LEU A 63 -5.99 2.51 -8.60
N THR A 64 -6.63 2.44 -9.78
CA THR A 64 -5.94 2.14 -11.04
C THR A 64 -6.14 3.19 -12.13
N SER A 65 -7.16 4.05 -11.99
CA SER A 65 -7.52 5.11 -12.94
C SER A 65 -6.31 5.94 -13.35
N THR A 66 -6.14 6.05 -14.67
CA THR A 66 -5.07 6.82 -15.30
C THR A 66 -5.63 8.09 -15.92
N ARG A 67 -4.88 9.18 -15.78
CA ARG A 67 -5.18 10.42 -16.50
C ARG A 67 -4.97 10.26 -18.00
N THR A 68 -5.61 11.13 -18.76
CA THR A 68 -5.47 11.19 -20.21
C THR A 68 -4.01 11.37 -20.60
N THR A 69 -3.59 10.71 -21.68
CA THR A 69 -2.24 10.83 -22.21
C THR A 69 -1.87 12.30 -22.42
N GLY A 70 -0.69 12.69 -21.94
CA GLY A 70 -0.18 14.07 -22.00
C GLY A 70 -0.48 14.91 -20.75
N GLN A 71 -1.35 14.45 -19.85
CA GLN A 71 -1.52 15.08 -18.54
C GLN A 71 -0.43 14.62 -17.55
N PRO A 72 -0.01 15.49 -16.61
CA PRO A 72 0.92 15.10 -15.56
C PRO A 72 0.26 14.07 -14.63
N VAL A 73 1.05 13.17 -14.05
CA VAL A 73 0.55 12.16 -13.10
C VAL A 73 -0.08 12.82 -11.88
N VAL A 74 0.50 13.92 -11.41
CA VAL A 74 -0.02 14.70 -10.30
C VAL A 74 0.09 16.19 -10.62
N ASP A 75 -0.94 16.96 -10.24
CA ASP A 75 -0.96 18.41 -10.41
C ASP A 75 -0.18 19.13 -9.29
N ASP A 76 -0.34 18.67 -8.04
CA ASP A 76 0.36 19.16 -6.86
C ASP A 76 1.35 18.12 -6.30
N TRP A 77 2.63 18.32 -6.61
CA TRP A 77 3.70 17.44 -6.15
C TRP A 77 3.97 17.54 -4.65
N ASP A 78 3.67 18.67 -4.00
CA ASP A 78 3.87 18.83 -2.56
C ASP A 78 2.79 18.08 -1.77
N SER A 79 1.54 18.13 -2.24
CA SER A 79 0.46 17.26 -1.75
C SER A 79 0.85 15.79 -1.87
N TYR A 80 1.32 15.37 -3.05
CA TYR A 80 1.72 13.98 -3.31
C TYR A 80 2.85 13.50 -2.39
N LYS A 81 3.93 14.27 -2.27
CA LYS A 81 5.05 13.93 -1.37
C LYS A 81 4.60 13.84 0.08
N THR A 82 3.69 14.72 0.51
CA THR A 82 3.15 14.72 1.88
C THR A 82 2.32 13.47 2.14
N LEU A 83 1.43 13.11 1.21
CA LEU A 83 0.60 11.91 1.27
C LEU A 83 1.42 10.63 1.26
N VAL A 84 2.41 10.51 0.36
CA VAL A 84 3.33 9.37 0.32
C VAL A 84 4.09 9.22 1.63
N LYS A 85 4.61 10.33 2.19
CA LYS A 85 5.32 10.32 3.46
C LYS A 85 4.41 9.91 4.62
N SER A 86 3.18 10.44 4.66
CA SER A 86 2.20 10.09 5.70
C SER A 86 1.83 8.61 5.61
N PHE A 87 1.44 8.14 4.43
CA PHE A 87 1.08 6.74 4.19
C PHE A 87 2.19 5.78 4.61
N LYS A 88 3.43 6.08 4.25
CA LYS A 88 4.59 5.26 4.62
C LYS A 88 4.81 5.19 6.12
N ASN A 89 4.72 6.34 6.80
CA ASN A 89 4.99 6.44 8.22
C ASN A 89 3.88 5.80 9.05
N GLN A 90 2.62 6.01 8.68
CA GLN A 90 1.46 5.56 9.45
C GLN A 90 1.13 4.10 9.16
N CYS A 91 1.16 3.67 7.89
CA CYS A 91 0.73 2.33 7.50
C CYS A 91 1.86 1.29 7.48
N GLY A 92 3.10 1.68 7.84
CA GLY A 92 4.25 0.77 7.81
C GLY A 92 4.56 0.21 6.42
N ALA A 93 4.24 0.97 5.37
CA ALA A 93 4.47 0.53 4.00
C ALA A 93 5.98 0.38 3.73
N LYS A 94 6.42 -0.83 3.39
CA LYS A 94 7.79 -1.06 2.88
C LYS A 94 7.93 -0.39 1.51
N MET A 95 9.16 -0.04 1.10
CA MET A 95 9.44 0.68 -0.16
C MET A 95 8.80 0.08 -1.42
N GLU A 96 8.51 -1.23 -1.40
CA GLU A 96 7.89 -1.93 -2.53
C GLU A 96 6.39 -1.63 -2.65
N TYR A 97 5.71 -1.33 -1.53
CA TYR A 97 4.29 -0.95 -1.47
C TYR A 97 4.08 0.51 -1.89
N ASP A 98 5.07 1.38 -1.67
CA ASP A 98 5.03 2.80 -2.07
C ASP A 98 4.74 2.94 -3.58
N MET A 99 5.27 2.03 -4.41
CA MET A 99 5.05 2.06 -5.87
C MET A 99 3.68 1.52 -6.29
N MET A 100 3.09 0.61 -5.52
CA MET A 100 1.81 -0.01 -5.88
C MET A 100 0.66 0.99 -5.73
N TYR A 101 0.70 1.79 -4.67
CA TYR A 101 -0.34 2.77 -4.35
C TYR A 101 -0.01 4.21 -4.72
N ALA A 102 1.15 4.44 -5.34
CA ALA A 102 1.54 5.73 -5.92
C ALA A 102 0.41 6.38 -6.74
N ARG A 103 -0.30 5.59 -7.56
CA ARG A 103 -1.39 6.13 -8.39
C ARG A 103 -2.62 6.52 -7.57
N ALA A 104 -3.01 5.72 -6.59
CA ALA A 104 -4.13 6.04 -5.71
C ALA A 104 -3.87 7.34 -4.94
N LEU A 105 -2.66 7.48 -4.37
CA LEU A 105 -2.25 8.70 -3.66
C LEU A 105 -2.20 9.92 -4.60
N ALA A 106 -1.73 9.76 -5.84
CA ALA A 106 -1.77 10.82 -6.84
C ALA A 106 -3.21 11.23 -7.19
N ASN A 107 -4.13 10.26 -7.30
CA ASN A 107 -5.53 10.53 -7.59
C ASN A 107 -6.20 11.32 -6.45
N ILE A 108 -5.86 11.08 -5.19
CA ILE A 108 -6.33 11.90 -4.06
C ILE A 108 -5.91 13.37 -4.25
N CYS A 109 -4.63 13.62 -4.57
CA CYS A 109 -4.13 14.98 -4.81
C CYS A 109 -4.86 15.66 -5.97
N ASN A 110 -5.06 14.93 -7.08
CA ASN A 110 -5.67 15.47 -8.30
C ASN A 110 -7.17 15.79 -8.14
N MET A 111 -7.83 15.21 -7.14
CA MET A 111 -9.22 15.53 -6.79
C MET A 111 -9.35 16.85 -6.01
N GLY A 112 -8.23 17.49 -5.65
CA GLY A 112 -8.23 18.80 -5.00
C GLY A 112 -8.67 18.76 -3.53
N VAL A 113 -8.57 17.60 -2.88
CA VAL A 113 -8.82 17.47 -1.43
C VAL A 113 -7.71 18.18 -0.66
N ASP A 114 -8.07 18.83 0.44
CA ASP A 114 -7.09 19.42 1.35
C ASP A 114 -6.11 18.36 1.85
N VAL A 115 -4.82 18.66 1.79
CA VAL A 115 -3.76 17.71 2.15
C VAL A 115 -3.83 17.30 3.63
N LYS A 116 -4.29 18.18 4.52
CA LYS A 116 -4.43 17.87 5.95
C LYS A 116 -5.60 16.94 6.19
N GLU A 117 -6.72 17.15 5.49
CA GLU A 117 -7.85 16.20 5.52
C GLU A 117 -7.41 14.82 5.03
N SER A 118 -6.64 14.78 3.93
CA SER A 118 -6.13 13.53 3.36
C SER A 118 -5.13 12.83 4.30
N VAL A 119 -4.31 13.60 5.04
CA VAL A 119 -3.39 13.05 6.05
C VAL A 119 -4.18 12.46 7.23
N ALA A 120 -5.21 13.15 7.73
CA ALA A 120 -6.06 12.62 8.80
C ALA A 120 -6.78 11.33 8.37
N ALA A 121 -7.24 11.27 7.12
CA ALA A 121 -7.84 10.08 6.52
C ALA A 121 -6.86 8.90 6.37
N ILE A 122 -5.54 9.14 6.40
CA ILE A 122 -4.51 8.10 6.47
C ILE A 122 -4.35 7.55 7.89
N GLU A 123 -4.39 8.42 8.88
CA GLU A 123 -4.13 8.05 10.27
C GLU A 123 -5.18 7.07 10.80
N GLU A 124 -6.45 7.23 10.43
CA GLU A 124 -7.54 6.40 10.95
C GLU A 124 -7.43 4.92 10.55
N PRO A 125 -7.34 4.53 9.26
CA PRO A 125 -7.21 3.12 8.89
C PRO A 125 -5.88 2.49 9.31
N CYS A 126 -4.83 3.31 9.48
CA CYS A 126 -3.48 2.84 9.78
C CYS A 126 -3.10 2.86 11.26
N ALA A 127 -4.05 3.15 12.16
CA ALA A 127 -3.82 3.18 13.61
C ALA A 127 -3.65 1.79 14.27
N HIS A 128 -3.56 0.69 13.50
CA HIS A 128 -3.63 -0.70 13.98
C HIS A 128 -2.37 -1.50 13.65
#